data_AF-Q0CIT0-F1
#
_entry.id   AF-Q0CIT0-F1
#
_cell.length_a   1.000
_cell.length_b   1.000
_cell.length_c   1.000
_cell.angle_alpha   90.00
_cell.angle_beta   90.00
_cell.angle_gamma   90.00
#
_symmetry.space_group_name_H-M   'P 1'
#
loop_
_entity.id
_entity.type
_entity.pdbx_description
1 polymer ?
#
loop_
_entity_poly.entity_id
_entity_poly.type
_entity_poly.pdbx_seq_one_letter_code
_entity_poly.pdbx_strand_id
1 'polypeptide(L)'
;MAEEDNYILGRGMAASIGRMWLFDVARQLPPTVQLHGFDISNSQFPPKELWPKNVTLGLLDSLVDPPTSLAGQYDVVHLGMWAGNLSGSDASSLILHVKRLLKPGGYIQWEDADVVHQFVKGVKAEEFERRMDELFKSLSLDYSWVSDLPNRLRQDDDLHVLDLQCSRFQPALVQLCTNTYLMALREMLQGVKRRLAQGLLLSISELELWGNTDGIIYNWTPISLVAQMGQ
;
A
#
# COMPACT_ATOMS: atom_id res chain seq x y z
N MET A 1 5.75 -23.48 -12.18
CA MET A 1 4.97 -23.30 -10.94
C MET A 1 5.48 -22.02 -10.33
N ALA A 2 4.78 -20.91 -10.57
CA ALA A 2 5.23 -19.58 -10.19
C ALA A 2 5.01 -19.33 -8.70
N GLU A 3 5.93 -18.61 -8.07
CA GLU A 3 5.88 -18.09 -6.69
C GLU A 3 4.73 -17.08 -6.50
N GLU A 4 3.48 -17.55 -6.56
CA GLU A 4 2.30 -16.70 -6.41
C GLU A 4 1.95 -16.38 -4.93
N ASP A 5 2.63 -16.98 -3.96
CA ASP A 5 2.09 -17.17 -2.61
C ASP A 5 2.65 -16.28 -1.47
N ASN A 6 3.66 -15.43 -1.71
CA ASN A 6 4.35 -14.74 -0.61
C ASN A 6 3.64 -13.49 -0.03
N TYR A 7 2.47 -13.11 -0.55
CA TYR A 7 1.73 -11.93 -0.08
C TYR A 7 0.46 -12.33 0.70
N ILE A 8 0.20 -11.62 1.79
CA ILE A 8 -0.92 -11.88 2.73
C ILE A 8 -2.25 -11.36 2.17
N LEU A 9 -2.22 -10.32 1.32
CA LEU A 9 -3.40 -9.79 0.63
C LEU A 9 -3.56 -10.31 -0.79
N GLY A 10 -4.80 -10.69 -1.14
CA GLY A 10 -5.19 -10.96 -2.52
C GLY A 10 -5.01 -9.70 -3.38
N ARG A 11 -4.41 -9.86 -4.56
CA ARG A 11 -3.91 -8.79 -5.43
C ARG A 11 -4.96 -7.80 -5.99
N GLY A 12 -6.26 -7.88 -5.65
CA GLY A 12 -7.35 -7.26 -6.39
C GLY A 12 -7.33 -5.72 -6.43
N MET A 13 -7.70 -5.08 -5.33
CA MET A 13 -8.06 -3.66 -5.36
C MET A 13 -6.88 -2.69 -5.08
N ALA A 14 -5.96 -3.04 -4.18
CA ALA A 14 -4.81 -2.21 -3.82
C ALA A 14 -3.83 -2.01 -5.01
N ALA A 15 -3.68 -3.03 -5.86
CA ALA A 15 -2.85 -2.93 -7.06
C ALA A 15 -3.54 -2.12 -8.18
N SER A 16 -4.88 -2.09 -8.24
CA SER A 16 -5.62 -1.26 -9.21
C SER A 16 -5.47 0.23 -8.92
N ILE A 17 -5.55 0.65 -7.64
CA ILE A 17 -5.45 2.07 -7.24
C ILE A 17 -4.04 2.65 -7.49
N GLY A 18 -2.97 1.89 -7.22
CA GLY A 18 -1.60 2.34 -7.52
C GLY A 18 -1.31 2.47 -9.03
N ARG A 19 -1.96 1.64 -9.87
CA ARG A 19 -1.77 1.66 -11.33
C ARG A 19 -2.58 2.74 -12.03
N MET A 20 -3.78 3.05 -11.55
CA MET A 20 -4.58 4.19 -12.03
C MET A 20 -3.84 5.52 -11.80
N TRP A 21 -3.13 5.63 -10.67
CA TRP A 21 -2.35 6.82 -10.32
C TRP A 21 -1.34 7.22 -11.40
N LEU A 22 -0.56 6.28 -11.93
CA LEU A 22 0.49 6.60 -12.91
C LEU A 22 -0.08 7.19 -14.20
N PHE A 23 -1.25 6.72 -14.63
CA PHE A 23 -1.93 7.21 -15.84
C PHE A 23 -2.55 8.58 -15.60
N ASP A 24 -3.08 8.82 -14.40
CA ASP A 24 -3.62 10.12 -13.99
C ASP A 24 -2.52 11.17 -13.86
N VAL A 25 -1.34 10.78 -13.36
CA VAL A 25 -0.16 11.64 -13.28
C VAL A 25 0.40 11.94 -14.67
N ALA A 26 0.44 10.94 -15.57
CA ALA A 26 0.90 11.15 -16.95
C ALA A 26 0.12 12.24 -17.70
N ARG A 27 -1.16 12.43 -17.37
CA ARG A 27 -2.02 13.49 -17.93
C ARG A 27 -1.69 14.89 -17.41
N GLN A 28 -1.07 14.99 -16.23
CA GLN A 28 -0.82 16.25 -15.52
C GLN A 28 0.63 16.73 -15.69
N LEU A 29 1.55 15.81 -16.01
CA LEU A 29 2.95 16.12 -16.20
C LEU A 29 3.30 16.47 -17.65
N PRO A 30 4.38 17.24 -17.87
CA PRO A 30 4.92 17.45 -19.20
C PRO A 30 5.24 16.11 -19.90
N PRO A 31 5.02 15.99 -21.21
CA PRO A 31 5.27 14.75 -21.96
C PRO A 31 6.77 14.38 -22.02
N THR A 32 7.66 15.27 -21.59
CA THR A 32 9.09 15.00 -21.44
C THR A 32 9.40 14.12 -20.22
N VAL A 33 8.51 14.06 -19.23
CA VAL A 33 8.69 13.22 -18.04
C VAL A 33 8.44 11.77 -18.40
N GLN A 34 9.40 10.90 -18.07
CA GLN A 34 9.27 9.45 -18.23
C GLN A 34 8.73 8.82 -16.95
N LEU A 35 7.74 7.95 -17.10
CA LEU A 35 7.03 7.30 -16.00
C LEU A 35 7.16 5.79 -16.14
N HIS A 36 7.78 5.14 -15.15
CA HIS A 36 7.90 3.69 -15.12
C HIS A 36 7.06 3.13 -13.96
N GLY A 37 6.14 2.23 -14.29
CA GLY A 37 5.34 1.49 -13.30
C GLY A 37 5.81 0.06 -13.23
N PHE A 38 6.01 -0.46 -12.02
CA PHE A 38 6.45 -1.82 -11.83
C PHE A 38 5.51 -2.62 -10.94
N ASP A 39 5.39 -3.89 -11.24
CA ASP A 39 4.72 -4.86 -10.38
C ASP A 39 5.39 -6.23 -10.57
N ILE A 40 5.30 -7.11 -9.57
CA ILE A 40 5.80 -8.49 -9.70
C ILE A 40 4.98 -9.31 -10.73
N SER A 41 3.78 -8.85 -11.12
CA SER A 41 2.93 -9.50 -12.12
C SER A 41 2.30 -8.51 -13.13
N ASN A 42 2.26 -8.94 -14.40
CA ASN A 42 1.61 -8.22 -15.50
C ASN A 42 0.09 -8.51 -15.61
N SER A 43 -0.46 -9.36 -14.73
CA SER A 43 -1.85 -9.83 -14.79
C SER A 43 -2.89 -8.70 -14.77
N GLN A 44 -2.53 -7.53 -14.25
CA GLN A 44 -3.39 -6.35 -14.18
C GLN A 44 -2.86 -5.18 -15.02
N PHE A 45 -1.94 -5.41 -15.96
CA PHE A 45 -1.57 -4.35 -16.90
C PHE A 45 -2.71 -4.15 -17.91
N PRO A 46 -3.12 -2.90 -18.17
CA PRO A 46 -4.02 -2.64 -19.28
C PRO A 46 -3.33 -3.01 -20.61
N PRO A 47 -4.09 -3.26 -21.69
CA PRO A 47 -3.52 -3.43 -23.03
C PRO A 47 -2.54 -2.30 -23.36
N LYS A 48 -1.42 -2.65 -23.98
CA LYS A 48 -0.29 -1.73 -24.22
C LYS A 48 -0.69 -0.53 -25.08
N GLU A 49 -1.68 -0.71 -25.93
CA GLU A 49 -2.24 0.31 -26.82
C GLU A 49 -2.94 1.44 -26.04
N LEU A 50 -3.31 1.19 -24.78
CA LEU A 50 -3.94 2.16 -23.89
C LEU A 50 -2.93 2.95 -23.06
N TRP A 51 -1.63 2.63 -23.15
CA TRP A 51 -0.62 3.28 -22.33
C TRP A 51 -0.33 4.69 -22.86
N PRO A 52 -0.23 5.71 -21.99
CA PRO A 52 0.32 6.99 -22.37
C PRO A 52 1.73 6.83 -22.97
N LYS A 53 2.08 7.68 -23.95
CA LYS A 53 3.35 7.54 -24.70
C LYS A 53 4.61 7.63 -23.81
N ASN A 54 4.50 8.30 -22.68
CA ASN A 54 5.57 8.49 -21.71
C ASN A 54 5.49 7.54 -20.51
N VAL A 55 4.62 6.52 -20.58
CA VAL A 55 4.47 5.50 -19.54
C VAL A 55 4.95 4.16 -20.05
N THR A 56 5.78 3.48 -19.25
CA THR A 56 6.17 2.09 -19.47
C THR A 56 5.84 1.27 -18.23
N LEU A 57 5.12 0.16 -18.40
CA LEU A 57 4.89 -0.81 -17.33
C LEU A 57 5.84 -2.01 -17.49
N GLY A 58 6.42 -2.47 -16.40
CA GLY A 58 7.40 -3.56 -16.37
C GLY A 58 7.27 -4.46 -15.16
N LEU A 59 7.98 -5.60 -15.20
CA LEU A 59 8.04 -6.51 -14.06
C LEU A 59 9.21 -6.16 -13.15
N LEU A 60 8.95 -6.08 -11.84
CA LEU A 60 9.98 -5.94 -10.81
C LEU A 60 9.48 -6.54 -9.51
N ASP A 61 10.29 -7.41 -8.89
CA ASP A 61 10.13 -7.71 -7.48
C ASP A 61 10.88 -6.66 -6.66
N SER A 62 10.16 -5.89 -5.86
CA SER A 62 10.75 -4.78 -5.08
C SER A 62 11.38 -5.26 -3.76
N LEU A 63 11.23 -6.55 -3.43
CA LEU A 63 11.81 -7.17 -2.24
C LEU A 63 13.16 -7.84 -2.49
N VAL A 64 13.67 -7.75 -3.72
CA VAL A 64 15.02 -8.18 -4.08
C VAL A 64 15.80 -7.01 -4.68
N ASP A 65 17.12 -7.19 -4.78
CA ASP A 65 18.00 -6.18 -5.36
C ASP A 65 17.52 -5.74 -6.76
N PRO A 66 17.40 -4.42 -7.00
CA PRO A 66 16.96 -3.94 -8.30
C PRO A 66 18.00 -4.26 -9.37
N PRO A 67 17.57 -4.52 -10.63
CA PRO A 67 18.48 -4.69 -11.75
C PRO A 67 19.45 -3.52 -11.88
N THR A 68 20.70 -3.80 -12.24
CA THR A 68 21.74 -2.77 -12.42
C THR A 68 21.38 -1.73 -13.47
N SER A 69 20.52 -2.07 -14.44
CA SER A 69 19.99 -1.15 -15.44
C SER A 69 19.05 -0.06 -14.88
N LEU A 70 18.50 -0.27 -13.68
CA LEU A 70 17.60 0.66 -12.99
C LEU A 70 18.30 1.42 -11.85
N ALA A 71 19.54 1.05 -11.51
CA ALA A 71 20.28 1.66 -10.43
C ALA A 71 20.57 3.14 -10.75
N GLY A 72 20.27 4.03 -9.81
CA GLY A 72 20.51 5.48 -9.97
C GLY A 72 19.76 6.12 -11.13
N GLN A 73 18.62 5.57 -11.56
CA GLN A 73 17.92 6.00 -12.76
C GLN A 73 16.85 7.06 -12.50
N TYR A 74 16.29 7.09 -11.29
CA TYR A 74 15.05 7.83 -11.02
C TYR A 74 15.30 9.09 -10.20
N ASP A 75 14.66 10.19 -10.61
CA ASP A 75 14.61 11.43 -9.82
C ASP A 75 13.61 11.30 -8.66
N VAL A 76 12.55 10.51 -8.85
CA VAL A 76 11.50 10.23 -7.85
C VAL A 76 11.12 8.75 -7.93
N VAL A 77 10.99 8.10 -6.77
CA VAL A 77 10.38 6.78 -6.64
C VAL A 77 9.14 6.91 -5.76
N HIS A 78 7.98 6.57 -6.31
CA HIS A 78 6.70 6.56 -5.60
C HIS A 78 6.36 5.16 -5.10
N LEU A 79 5.90 5.06 -3.86
CA LEU A 79 5.44 3.84 -3.20
C LEU A 79 4.02 4.07 -2.70
N GLY A 80 3.09 3.19 -3.06
CA GLY A 80 1.67 3.34 -2.74
C GLY A 80 1.07 2.06 -2.17
N MET A 81 0.43 2.15 -1.00
CA MET A 81 -0.43 1.11 -0.42
C MET A 81 0.29 -0.24 -0.15
N TRP A 82 1.45 -0.18 0.52
CA TRP A 82 2.24 -1.37 0.86
C TRP A 82 1.83 -2.03 2.17
N ALA A 83 0.99 -1.40 3.02
CA ALA A 83 0.50 -1.95 4.28
C ALA A 83 0.03 -3.41 4.17
N GLY A 84 -0.66 -3.74 3.07
CA GLY A 84 -1.17 -5.07 2.80
C GLY A 84 -0.16 -6.09 2.28
N ASN A 85 0.95 -5.62 1.73
CA ASN A 85 1.89 -6.44 0.99
C ASN A 85 3.15 -6.77 1.81
N LEU A 86 3.49 -5.99 2.83
CA LEU A 86 4.75 -6.16 3.55
C LEU A 86 4.56 -6.62 4.98
N SER A 87 5.49 -7.44 5.43
CA SER A 87 5.82 -7.53 6.84
C SER A 87 6.75 -6.39 7.25
N GLY A 88 6.83 -6.09 8.56
CA GLY A 88 7.70 -5.02 9.06
C GLY A 88 9.20 -5.21 8.77
N SER A 89 9.67 -6.45 8.55
CA SER A 89 11.06 -6.72 8.11
C SER A 89 11.27 -6.38 6.63
N ASP A 90 10.26 -6.57 5.80
CA ASP A 90 10.36 -6.31 4.35
C ASP A 90 10.40 -4.82 4.04
N ALA A 91 9.79 -3.98 4.89
CA ALA A 91 9.80 -2.52 4.74
C ALA A 91 11.22 -1.95 4.70
N SER A 92 12.14 -2.43 5.55
CA SER A 92 13.53 -1.97 5.56
C SER A 92 14.28 -2.37 4.29
N SER A 93 14.08 -3.60 3.81
CA SER A 93 14.64 -4.08 2.53
C SER A 93 14.11 -3.25 1.36
N LEU A 94 12.81 -2.94 1.36
CA LEU A 94 12.20 -2.11 0.33
C LEU A 94 12.81 -0.70 0.31
N ILE A 95 12.99 -0.06 1.47
CA ILE A 95 13.65 1.25 1.57
C ILE A 95 15.06 1.17 0.96
N LEU A 96 15.83 0.13 1.30
CA LEU A 96 17.17 -0.07 0.74
C LEU A 96 17.15 -0.20 -0.79
N HIS A 97 16.25 -0.99 -1.35
CA HIS A 97 16.14 -1.18 -2.80
C HIS A 97 15.68 0.10 -3.51
N VAL A 98 14.74 0.83 -2.91
CA VAL A 98 14.26 2.12 -3.43
C VAL A 98 15.39 3.16 -3.47
N LYS A 99 16.23 3.23 -2.43
CA LYS A 99 17.42 4.09 -2.45
C LYS A 99 18.34 3.77 -3.63
N ARG A 100 18.53 2.49 -3.96
CA ARG A 100 19.36 2.08 -5.12
C ARG A 100 18.79 2.49 -6.46
N LEU A 101 17.46 2.66 -6.58
CA LEU A 101 16.81 3.16 -7.79
C LEU A 101 17.01 4.67 -7.97
N LEU A 102 17.19 5.41 -6.87
CA LEU A 102 17.28 6.86 -6.89
C LEU A 102 18.65 7.36 -7.36
N LYS A 103 18.63 8.42 -8.17
CA LYS A 103 19.81 9.28 -8.38
C LYS A 103 20.19 9.95 -7.06
N PRO A 104 21.47 10.32 -6.86
CA PRO A 104 21.84 11.21 -5.76
C PRO A 104 20.99 12.48 -5.76
N GLY A 105 20.48 12.88 -4.60
CA GLY A 105 19.54 14.00 -4.47
C GLY A 105 18.07 13.68 -4.86
N GLY A 106 17.76 12.44 -5.27
CA GLY A 106 16.42 12.00 -5.66
C GLY A 106 15.44 11.86 -4.49
N TYR A 107 14.16 11.65 -4.78
CA TYR A 107 13.08 11.69 -3.78
C TYR A 107 12.31 10.37 -3.66
N ILE A 108 11.95 10.03 -2.43
CA ILE A 108 10.94 9.03 -2.12
C ILE A 108 9.63 9.77 -1.84
N GLN A 109 8.56 9.37 -2.53
CA GLN A 109 7.19 9.72 -2.15
C GLN A 109 6.47 8.45 -1.71
N TRP A 110 6.10 8.35 -0.44
CA TRP A 110 5.40 7.18 0.10
C TRP A 110 4.01 7.55 0.59
N GLU A 111 3.00 6.89 0.03
CA GLU A 111 1.60 7.00 0.44
C GLU A 111 1.10 5.64 0.93
N ASP A 112 0.63 5.54 2.17
CA ASP A 112 0.21 4.27 2.75
C ASP A 112 -0.97 4.40 3.72
N ALA A 113 -1.45 3.24 4.17
CA ALA A 113 -2.57 3.12 5.08
C ALA A 113 -2.14 2.73 6.50
N ASP A 114 -2.18 3.69 7.43
CA ASP A 114 -2.07 3.38 8.85
C ASP A 114 -3.40 2.80 9.35
N VAL A 115 -3.40 1.48 9.47
CA VAL A 115 -4.53 0.68 9.96
C VAL A 115 -4.46 0.43 11.47
N VAL A 116 -3.46 0.96 12.17
CA VAL A 116 -3.37 0.91 13.64
C VAL A 116 -4.05 2.14 14.25
N HIS A 117 -3.83 3.32 13.67
CA HIS A 117 -4.44 4.57 14.13
C HIS A 117 -5.67 4.91 13.29
N GLN A 118 -6.69 4.06 13.31
CA GLN A 118 -7.89 4.24 12.51
C GLN A 118 -8.79 5.38 13.02
N PHE A 119 -9.65 5.88 12.15
CA PHE A 119 -10.77 6.72 12.52
C PHE A 119 -12.06 5.92 12.40
N VAL A 120 -12.56 5.50 13.57
CA VAL A 120 -13.76 4.68 13.71
C VAL A 120 -14.86 5.47 14.41
N LYS A 121 -16.08 5.39 13.88
CA LYS A 121 -17.27 6.02 14.48
C LYS A 121 -18.49 5.14 14.31
N GLY A 122 -19.17 4.90 15.42
CA GLY A 122 -20.46 4.23 15.48
C GLY A 122 -20.34 2.83 16.07
N VAL A 123 -21.31 2.46 16.90
CA VAL A 123 -21.26 1.25 17.75
C VAL A 123 -20.87 0.00 16.98
N LYS A 124 -21.47 -0.22 15.80
CA LYS A 124 -21.16 -1.39 14.98
C LYS A 124 -19.72 -1.36 14.45
N ALA A 125 -19.21 -0.19 14.08
CA ALA A 125 -17.86 -0.03 13.52
C ALA A 125 -16.80 -0.24 14.61
N GLU A 126 -17.06 0.25 15.82
CA GLU A 126 -16.23 0.05 17.01
C GLU A 126 -16.24 -1.42 17.48
N GLU A 127 -17.38 -2.12 17.37
CA GLU A 127 -17.45 -3.57 17.57
C GLU A 127 -16.64 -4.35 16.53
N PHE A 128 -16.71 -3.92 15.27
CA PHE A 128 -15.98 -4.54 14.18
C PHE A 128 -14.46 -4.34 14.32
N GLU A 129 -14.01 -3.13 14.67
CA GLU A 129 -12.60 -2.81 14.96
C GLU A 129 -12.02 -3.77 15.99
N ARG A 130 -12.68 -3.92 17.15
CA ARG A 130 -12.23 -4.81 18.22
C ARG A 130 -12.06 -6.26 17.76
N ARG A 131 -13.01 -6.76 16.96
CA ARG A 131 -12.93 -8.13 16.40
C ARG A 131 -11.82 -8.27 15.38
N MET A 132 -11.58 -7.25 14.55
CA MET A 132 -10.48 -7.22 13.58
C MET A 132 -9.12 -7.21 14.28
N ASP A 133 -8.98 -6.42 15.36
CA ASP A 133 -7.76 -6.38 16.18
C ASP A 133 -7.45 -7.74 16.81
N GLU A 134 -8.46 -8.40 17.37
CA GLU A 134 -8.33 -9.76 17.92
C GLU A 134 -7.90 -10.76 16.84
N LEU A 135 -8.48 -10.66 15.64
CA LEU A 135 -8.13 -11.51 14.51
C LEU A 135 -6.69 -11.26 14.06
N PHE A 136 -6.27 -10.01 13.84
CA PHE A 136 -4.90 -9.69 13.43
C PHE A 136 -3.88 -10.18 14.45
N LYS A 137 -4.16 -10.02 15.74
CA LYS A 137 -3.34 -10.59 16.83
C LYS A 137 -3.27 -12.11 16.74
N SER A 138 -4.41 -12.79 16.55
CA SER A 138 -4.45 -14.26 16.45
C SER A 138 -3.67 -14.79 15.25
N LEU A 139 -3.55 -13.98 14.19
CA LEU A 139 -2.82 -14.29 12.96
C LEU A 139 -1.36 -13.83 12.99
N SER A 140 -0.91 -13.19 14.07
CA SER A 140 0.40 -12.56 14.16
C SER A 140 0.66 -11.57 13.01
N LEU A 141 -0.39 -10.87 12.55
CA LEU A 141 -0.28 -9.82 11.55
C LEU A 141 0.05 -8.50 12.24
N ASP A 142 1.19 -7.93 11.87
CA ASP A 142 1.66 -6.67 12.41
C ASP A 142 1.68 -5.60 11.32
N TYR A 143 0.81 -4.60 11.48
CA TYR A 143 0.71 -3.43 10.61
C TYR A 143 1.30 -2.16 11.24
N SER A 144 1.84 -2.24 12.47
CA SER A 144 2.41 -1.08 13.17
C SER A 144 3.64 -0.50 12.48
N TRP A 145 4.27 -1.26 11.58
CA TRP A 145 5.39 -0.79 10.78
C TRP A 145 5.03 0.42 9.92
N VAL A 146 3.78 0.55 9.47
CA VAL A 146 3.32 1.71 8.68
C VAL A 146 3.29 2.95 9.56
N SER A 147 2.79 2.84 10.80
CA SER A 147 2.81 3.93 11.78
C SER A 147 4.24 4.37 12.13
N ASP A 148 5.19 3.43 12.10
CA ASP A 148 6.61 3.66 12.38
C ASP A 148 7.43 4.09 11.15
N LEU A 149 6.85 4.05 9.95
CA LEU A 149 7.51 4.43 8.70
C LEU A 149 8.22 5.80 8.77
N PRO A 150 7.61 6.86 9.35
CA PRO A 150 8.30 8.14 9.48
C PRO A 150 9.55 8.07 10.35
N ASN A 151 9.57 7.23 11.39
CA ASN A 151 10.76 7.08 12.23
C ASN A 151 11.85 6.31 11.49
N ARG A 152 11.48 5.24 10.78
CA ARG A 152 12.42 4.44 9.98
C ARG A 152 13.16 5.29 8.96
N LEU A 153 12.45 6.14 8.24
CA LEU A 153 13.03 7.03 7.24
C LEU A 153 13.88 8.15 7.85
N ARG A 154 13.58 8.60 9.08
CA ARG A 154 14.43 9.58 9.82
C ARG A 154 15.68 8.98 10.42
N GLN A 155 15.68 7.67 10.69
CA GLN A 155 16.82 6.94 11.23
C GLN A 155 17.79 6.48 10.14
N ASP A 156 17.40 6.59 8.87
CA ASP A 156 18.26 6.30 7.74
C ASP A 156 19.19 7.50 7.47
N ASP A 157 20.49 7.30 7.62
CA ASP A 157 21.50 8.36 7.49
C ASP A 157 21.55 8.98 6.08
N ASP A 158 21.06 8.28 5.06
CA ASP A 158 21.07 8.74 3.67
C ASP A 158 19.80 9.53 3.30
N LEU A 159 18.79 9.57 4.17
CA LEU A 159 17.48 10.14 3.87
C LEU A 159 17.13 11.31 4.78
N HIS A 160 16.57 12.36 4.17
CA HIS A 160 16.04 13.50 4.88
C HIS A 160 14.54 13.64 4.63
N VAL A 161 13.71 13.45 5.67
CA VAL A 161 12.26 13.62 5.57
C VAL A 161 11.93 15.11 5.45
N LEU A 162 11.32 15.49 4.33
CA LEU A 162 10.96 16.85 3.97
C LEU A 162 9.52 17.21 4.31
N ASP A 163 8.60 16.27 4.10
CA ASP A 163 7.18 16.45 4.41
C ASP A 163 6.59 15.17 5.00
N LEU A 164 5.67 15.33 5.94
CA LEU A 164 4.91 14.26 6.55
C LEU A 164 3.51 14.74 6.85
N GLN A 165 2.54 14.04 6.28
CA GLN A 165 1.12 14.27 6.50
C GLN A 165 0.47 12.98 6.99
N CYS A 166 -0.06 13.04 8.21
CA CYS A 166 -0.93 12.01 8.77
C CYS A 166 -2.22 12.71 9.17
N SER A 167 -3.24 12.64 8.31
CA SER A 167 -4.47 13.41 8.50
C SER A 167 -5.70 12.60 8.14
N ARG A 168 -6.87 13.07 8.54
CA ARG A 168 -8.13 12.41 8.18
C ARG A 168 -8.47 12.69 6.72
N PHE A 169 -9.23 11.78 6.11
CA PHE A 169 -9.84 12.05 4.82
C PHE A 169 -10.71 13.30 4.86
N GLN A 170 -10.72 14.03 3.74
CA GLN A 170 -11.65 15.13 3.54
C GLN A 170 -13.09 14.63 3.69
N PRO A 171 -14.03 15.43 4.23
CA PRO A 171 -15.41 14.99 4.48
C PRO A 171 -16.10 14.33 3.28
N ALA A 172 -15.84 14.83 2.06
CA ALA A 172 -16.38 14.28 0.83
C ALA A 172 -15.89 12.85 0.48
N LEU A 173 -14.75 12.43 1.05
CA LEU A 173 -14.11 11.14 0.77
C LEU A 173 -14.32 10.10 1.89
N VAL A 174 -14.71 10.53 3.10
CA VAL A 174 -14.84 9.66 4.29
C VAL A 174 -15.64 8.38 4.01
N GLN A 175 -16.83 8.50 3.41
CA GLN A 175 -17.68 7.35 3.14
C GLN A 175 -17.12 6.46 2.03
N LEU A 176 -16.54 7.06 0.98
CA LEU A 176 -15.87 6.33 -0.09
C LEU A 176 -14.72 5.50 0.48
N CYS A 177 -13.87 6.12 1.29
CA CYS A 177 -12.76 5.44 1.96
C CYS A 177 -13.24 4.36 2.93
N THR A 178 -14.39 4.54 3.60
CA THR A 178 -14.96 3.49 4.47
C THR A 178 -15.33 2.27 3.65
N ASN A 179 -16.05 2.48 2.53
CA ASN A 179 -16.44 1.39 1.65
C ASN A 179 -15.23 0.70 1.02
N THR A 180 -14.25 1.47 0.54
CA THR A 180 -12.99 0.93 0.00
C THR A 180 -12.24 0.12 1.04
N TYR A 181 -12.15 0.60 2.28
CA TYR A 181 -11.43 -0.13 3.31
C TYR A 181 -12.11 -1.47 3.64
N LEU A 182 -13.43 -1.46 3.83
CA LEU A 182 -14.21 -2.66 4.13
C LEU A 182 -14.14 -3.68 3.00
N MET A 183 -14.11 -3.23 1.74
CA MET A 183 -13.88 -4.11 0.58
C MET A 183 -12.47 -4.73 0.60
N ALA A 184 -11.44 -3.94 0.88
CA ALA A 184 -10.07 -4.45 0.98
C ALA A 184 -9.92 -5.48 2.13
N LEU A 185 -10.52 -5.20 3.29
CA LEU A 185 -10.58 -6.14 4.40
C LEU A 185 -11.34 -7.41 4.01
N ARG A 186 -12.44 -7.32 3.26
CA ARG A 186 -13.15 -8.52 2.79
C ARG A 186 -12.26 -9.38 1.90
N GLU A 187 -11.53 -8.79 0.95
CA GLU A 187 -10.59 -9.52 0.09
C GLU A 187 -9.47 -10.18 0.91
N MET A 188 -8.91 -9.44 1.87
CA MET A 188 -7.94 -9.94 2.84
C MET A 188 -8.46 -11.17 3.57
N LEU A 189 -9.63 -11.04 4.18
CA LEU A 189 -10.26 -12.09 4.99
C LEU A 189 -10.56 -13.34 4.15
N GLN A 190 -10.94 -13.19 2.88
CA GLN A 190 -11.10 -14.31 1.95
C GLN A 190 -9.78 -14.97 1.57
N GLY A 191 -8.70 -14.20 1.39
CA GLY A 191 -7.34 -14.72 1.20
C GLY A 191 -6.88 -15.54 2.40
N VAL A 192 -7.06 -14.98 3.60
CA VAL A 192 -6.72 -15.58 4.88
C VAL A 192 -7.54 -16.85 5.14
N LYS A 193 -8.87 -16.83 4.94
CA LYS A 193 -9.74 -18.02 5.09
C LYS A 193 -9.25 -19.23 4.32
N ARG A 194 -8.75 -19.04 3.09
CA ARG A 194 -8.24 -20.14 2.25
C ARG A 194 -7.01 -20.82 2.85
N ARG A 195 -6.33 -20.19 3.80
CA ARG A 195 -5.06 -20.62 4.37
C ARG A 195 -5.15 -21.05 5.85
N LEU A 196 -6.33 -21.03 6.47
CA LEU A 196 -6.49 -21.21 7.91
C LEU A 196 -7.17 -22.50 8.36
N ALA A 197 -6.87 -22.88 9.62
CA ALA A 197 -7.55 -23.95 10.33
C ALA A 197 -9.03 -23.63 10.63
N GLN A 198 -9.83 -24.68 10.79
CA GLN A 198 -11.30 -24.61 10.85
C GLN A 198 -11.85 -23.69 11.95
N GLY A 199 -11.14 -23.54 13.08
CA GLY A 199 -11.54 -22.64 14.18
C GLY A 199 -11.46 -21.15 13.83
N LEU A 200 -10.39 -20.70 13.16
CA LEU A 200 -10.28 -19.30 12.70
C LEU A 200 -11.16 -19.04 11.49
N LEU A 201 -11.47 -20.06 10.69
CA LEU A 201 -12.39 -19.90 9.56
C LEU A 201 -13.81 -19.48 10.02
N LEU A 202 -14.25 -19.98 11.17
CA LEU A 202 -15.54 -19.62 11.78
C LEU A 202 -15.57 -18.15 12.22
N SER A 203 -14.52 -17.66 12.90
CA SER A 203 -14.47 -16.25 13.35
C SER A 203 -14.48 -15.26 12.18
N ILE A 204 -13.80 -15.57 11.07
CA ILE A 204 -13.83 -14.73 9.86
C ILE A 204 -15.19 -14.80 9.16
N SER A 205 -15.86 -15.96 9.17
CA SER A 205 -17.20 -16.08 8.57
C SER A 205 -18.25 -15.26 9.30
N GLU A 206 -18.11 -15.12 10.62
CA GLU A 206 -18.97 -14.25 11.44
C GLU A 206 -18.67 -12.75 11.27
N LEU A 207 -17.52 -12.38 10.66
CA LEU A 207 -17.15 -11.00 10.35
C LEU A 207 -17.75 -10.51 9.01
N GLU A 208 -18.17 -11.43 8.14
CA GLU A 208 -18.71 -11.13 6.80
C GLU A 208 -20.17 -10.69 6.81
N LEU A 209 -20.53 -9.59 7.48
CA LEU A 209 -21.88 -9.02 7.36
C LEU A 209 -21.90 -7.49 7.46
N TRP A 210 -21.62 -6.81 6.35
CA TRP A 210 -22.00 -5.41 6.16
C TRP A 210 -22.54 -5.19 4.74
N GLY A 211 -23.86 -5.18 4.60
CA GLY A 211 -24.55 -4.74 3.38
C GLY A 211 -24.95 -3.26 3.41
N ASN A 212 -24.92 -2.62 4.58
CA ASN A 212 -25.24 -1.20 4.76
C ASN A 212 -24.19 -0.54 5.67
N THR A 213 -23.50 0.48 5.15
CA THR A 213 -22.48 1.29 5.83
C THR A 213 -22.99 2.68 6.21
N ASP A 214 -24.30 2.92 6.10
CA ASP A 214 -24.94 4.19 6.44
C ASP A 214 -24.70 4.55 7.91
N GLY A 215 -24.16 5.75 8.12
CA GLY A 215 -23.99 6.32 9.46
C GLY A 215 -22.80 5.79 10.26
N ILE A 216 -21.95 4.94 9.66
CA ILE A 216 -20.68 4.52 10.26
C ILE A 216 -19.48 5.15 9.55
N ILE A 217 -18.38 5.26 10.27
CA ILE A 217 -17.07 5.58 9.69
C ILE A 217 -16.10 4.50 10.13
N TYR A 218 -15.37 3.94 9.17
CA TYR A 218 -14.31 2.97 9.41
C TYR A 218 -13.19 3.25 8.41
N ASN A 219 -12.31 4.18 8.75
CA ASN A 219 -11.22 4.63 7.88
C ASN A 219 -9.86 4.31 8.49
N TRP A 220 -8.91 3.91 7.64
CA TRP A 220 -7.50 4.01 7.97
C TRP A 220 -7.07 5.48 8.05
N THR A 221 -5.94 5.77 8.71
CA THR A 221 -5.31 7.09 8.62
C THR A 221 -4.32 7.08 7.44
N PRO A 222 -4.52 7.92 6.40
CA PRO A 222 -3.55 8.04 5.33
C PRO A 222 -2.25 8.65 5.84
N ILE A 223 -1.14 8.02 5.49
CA ILE A 223 0.21 8.56 5.63
C ILE A 223 0.68 8.99 4.25
N SER A 224 1.15 10.22 4.13
CA SER A 224 1.87 10.72 2.97
C SER A 224 3.20 11.30 3.44
N LEU A 225 4.29 10.82 2.87
CA LEU A 225 5.64 11.23 3.25
C LEU A 225 6.47 11.52 2.01
N VAL A 226 7.26 12.59 2.09
CA VAL A 226 8.32 12.89 1.13
C VAL A 226 9.66 12.91 1.84
N ALA A 227 10.61 12.14 1.34
CA ALA A 227 12.00 12.15 1.79
C ALA A 227 12.94 12.36 0.59
N GLN A 228 14.08 12.99 0.84
CA GLN A 228 15.12 13.18 -0.16
C GLN A 228 16.37 12.40 0.22
N MET A 229 16.96 11.73 -0.77
CA MET A 229 18.25 11.07 -0.63
C MET A 229 19.39 12.08 -0.69
N GLY A 230 20.43 11.88 0.12
CA GLY A 230 21.65 12.67 0.10
C GLY A 230 22.27 12.78 -1.30
N GLN A 231 23.13 13.80 -1.47
CA GLN A 231 23.93 13.99 -2.69
C GLN A 231 25.17 13.11 -2.72
#